data_AF-A0AB33SIZ4-F1
#
_entry.id   AF-A0AB33SIZ4-F1
#
_cell.length_a   1.000
_cell.length_b   1.000
_cell.length_c   1.000
_cell.angle_alpha   90.00
_cell.angle_beta   90.00
_cell.angle_gamma   90.00
#
_symmetry.space_group_name_H-M   'P 1'
#
loop_
_entity.id
_entity.type
_entity.pdbx_description
1 polymer ?
#
loop_
_entity_poly.entity_id
_entity_poly.type
_entity_poly.pdbx_seq_one_letter_code
_entity_poly.pdbx_strand_id
1 'polypeptide(L)'
;MDIAAGDKAAARSQLAKLPATDNTSLNTQRRVALAQAQLGDTAAAQQTFNKLIPQAKSQPPSMESAMVLRDGAKFEAQAGDPKQALETYKDAMVASGVTTTRPQDNDTFTRLTRNDEKDDWLKRGVRSDAADLYRQQDLNVTLEHDYWGSSGTGGYSDLKAHTTMLQVDAPYSDGRMFFRSDFVNMNVGSFSTNADGKWDDNWGTCTLQDCSGNRSQSDSGASVAVGWRNDVWSWDIGTTPMGFNVVDVVGGISYSDDIGPLGYTVNAHRRPISSSLLAFGGQKDSPSNTGKKWGGVRADGVGLSLSYDKGEVNGVWASLSGDQLTGKNVEDNWRVRWMTGYYYKVINQNNRRVTIGLNNMIWHYDKDLSGYSLGQGGYYSPQEYLSFAIPVMWRERTENWSWELGASGSWSHSRTKTMPRYPLMNLIPTDWQEEAARQSNDGGSSQGFGYTARALLERRVTSNWFVGTAIDIQQVKDYAPSHFLLYVRYSAAGWQGDMDLPPQPLIPYADW
;
A
#
# COMPACT_ATOMS: atom_id res chain seq x y z
N MET A 1 7.17 25.25 -30.06
CA MET A 1 6.82 23.87 -30.41
C MET A 1 5.79 23.41 -29.40
N ASP A 2 4.58 23.13 -29.85
CA ASP A 2 3.56 22.57 -28.97
C ASP A 2 3.64 21.05 -29.04
N ILE A 3 4.58 20.47 -28.28
CA ILE A 3 4.76 19.02 -28.18
C ILE A 3 3.56 18.40 -27.43
N ALA A 4 2.83 19.21 -26.64
CA ALA A 4 1.66 18.80 -25.90
C ALA A 4 0.42 18.55 -26.79
N ALA A 5 0.41 19.02 -28.04
CA ALA A 5 -0.65 18.77 -29.01
C ALA A 5 -0.62 17.35 -29.64
N GLY A 6 0.36 16.51 -29.29
CA GLY A 6 0.43 15.09 -29.68
C GLY A 6 0.97 14.82 -31.10
N ASP A 7 1.13 15.83 -31.95
CA ASP A 7 1.69 15.68 -33.30
C ASP A 7 3.24 15.70 -33.28
N LYS A 8 3.82 14.53 -33.01
CA LYS A 8 5.28 14.32 -32.99
C LYS A 8 5.94 14.59 -34.35
N ALA A 9 5.23 14.42 -35.47
CA ALA A 9 5.79 14.63 -36.80
C ALA A 9 5.94 16.12 -37.14
N ALA A 10 4.91 16.92 -36.81
CA ALA A 10 4.99 18.39 -36.93
C ALA A 10 6.06 18.96 -36.00
N ALA A 11 6.16 18.46 -34.77
CA ALA A 11 7.20 18.87 -33.81
C ALA A 11 8.62 18.55 -34.32
N ARG A 12 8.85 17.36 -34.88
CA ARG A 12 10.12 17.01 -35.55
C ARG A 12 10.44 17.94 -36.72
N SER A 13 9.45 18.26 -37.56
CA SER A 13 9.63 19.19 -38.69
C SER A 13 9.98 20.60 -38.23
N GLN A 14 9.39 21.08 -37.13
CA GLN A 14 9.74 22.38 -36.53
C GLN A 14 11.15 22.36 -35.92
N LEU A 15 11.54 21.26 -35.27
CA LEU A 15 12.88 21.09 -34.69
C LEU A 15 13.98 21.09 -35.76
N ALA A 16 13.73 20.41 -36.89
CA ALA A 16 14.65 20.36 -38.02
C ALA A 16 14.84 21.73 -38.73
N LYS A 17 13.93 22.68 -38.52
CA LYS A 17 14.02 24.05 -39.07
C LYS A 17 14.84 25.01 -38.19
N LEU A 18 15.23 24.59 -36.98
CA LEU A 18 16.12 25.40 -36.16
C LEU A 18 17.53 25.42 -36.77
N PRO A 19 18.18 26.58 -36.87
CA PRO A 19 19.52 26.66 -37.42
C PRO A 19 20.49 25.83 -36.56
N ALA A 20 21.32 25.01 -37.23
CA ALA A 20 22.44 24.32 -36.61
C ALA A 20 23.53 25.35 -36.32
N THR A 21 23.47 26.01 -35.16
CA THR A 21 24.47 27.03 -34.81
C THR A 21 25.04 26.80 -33.41
N ASP A 22 26.34 26.48 -33.41
CA ASP A 22 27.23 26.33 -32.25
C ASP A 22 27.37 27.60 -31.36
N ASN A 23 26.66 28.70 -31.69
CA ASN A 23 26.67 29.99 -30.99
C ASN A 23 25.36 30.32 -30.25
N THR A 24 24.48 29.34 -30.03
CA THR A 24 23.22 29.55 -29.27
C THR A 24 23.45 29.43 -27.77
N SER A 25 22.66 30.14 -26.95
CA SER A 25 22.80 30.10 -25.47
C SER A 25 22.59 28.69 -24.91
N LEU A 26 23.20 28.38 -23.76
CA LEU A 26 23.07 27.07 -23.09
C LEU A 26 21.61 26.70 -22.86
N ASN A 27 20.78 27.67 -22.46
CA ASN A 27 19.34 27.47 -22.26
C ASN A 27 18.60 27.09 -23.55
N THR A 28 19.01 27.64 -24.70
CA THR A 28 18.42 27.29 -26.00
C THR A 28 18.77 25.85 -26.37
N GLN A 29 20.04 25.48 -26.27
CA GLN A 29 20.52 24.12 -26.54
C GLN A 29 19.89 23.10 -25.58
N ARG A 30 19.72 23.45 -24.30
CA ARG A 30 19.01 22.62 -23.32
C ARG A 30 17.58 22.32 -23.73
N ARG A 31 16.82 23.35 -24.15
CA ARG A 31 15.43 23.18 -24.62
C ARG A 31 15.35 22.32 -25.87
N VAL A 32 16.32 22.43 -26.78
CA VAL A 32 16.44 21.56 -27.95
C VAL A 32 16.68 20.11 -27.53
N ALA A 33 17.60 19.85 -26.60
CA ALA A 33 17.88 18.51 -26.08
C ALA A 33 16.65 17.87 -25.41
N LEU A 34 15.91 18.65 -24.61
CA LEU A 34 14.65 18.19 -24.02
C LEU A 34 13.59 17.85 -25.06
N ALA A 35 13.45 18.69 -26.10
CA ALA A 35 12.52 18.42 -27.20
C ALA A 35 12.92 17.15 -27.97
N GLN A 36 14.23 16.94 -28.24
CA GLN A 36 14.74 15.71 -28.84
C GLN A 36 14.39 14.48 -28.00
N ALA A 37 14.62 14.54 -26.69
CA ALA A 37 14.29 13.45 -25.77
C ALA A 37 12.78 13.14 -25.78
N GLN A 38 11.92 14.16 -25.70
CA GLN A 38 10.46 14.00 -25.75
C GLN A 38 9.95 13.42 -27.07
N LEU A 39 10.66 13.67 -28.19
CA LEU A 39 10.34 13.12 -29.51
C LEU A 39 10.91 11.71 -29.73
N GLY A 40 11.61 11.14 -28.74
CA GLY A 40 12.23 9.82 -28.80
C GLY A 40 13.60 9.79 -29.47
N ASP A 41 14.17 10.96 -29.82
CA ASP A 41 15.49 11.08 -30.45
C ASP A 41 16.60 11.10 -29.37
N THR A 42 16.66 10.03 -28.56
CA THR A 42 17.53 9.94 -27.37
C THR A 42 19.01 10.08 -27.71
N ALA A 43 19.47 9.53 -28.84
CA ALA A 43 20.86 9.66 -29.27
C ALA A 43 21.26 11.13 -29.53
N ALA A 44 20.37 11.92 -30.15
CA ALA A 44 20.62 13.33 -30.40
C ALA A 44 20.58 14.16 -29.11
N ALA A 45 19.63 13.86 -28.22
CA ALA A 45 19.56 14.48 -26.90
C ALA A 45 20.83 14.20 -26.07
N GLN A 46 21.31 12.94 -26.08
CA GLN A 46 22.54 12.53 -25.40
C GLN A 46 23.76 13.27 -25.96
N GLN A 47 23.89 13.36 -27.29
CA GLN A 47 25.00 14.11 -27.90
C GLN A 47 25.00 15.57 -27.47
N THR A 48 23.82 16.19 -27.35
CA THR A 48 23.67 17.57 -26.89
C THR A 48 24.05 17.70 -25.42
N PHE A 49 23.50 16.86 -24.54
CA PHE A 49 23.81 16.90 -23.10
C PHE A 49 25.27 16.58 -22.78
N ASN A 50 25.91 15.68 -23.53
CA ASN A 50 27.34 15.37 -23.39
C ASN A 50 28.24 16.60 -23.64
N LYS A 51 27.78 17.56 -24.45
CA LYS A 51 28.46 18.85 -24.66
C LYS A 51 28.09 19.87 -23.60
N LEU A 52 26.80 19.96 -23.26
CA LEU A 52 26.27 21.00 -22.36
C LEU A 52 26.68 20.81 -20.91
N ILE A 53 26.70 19.57 -20.41
CA ILE A 53 26.99 19.29 -19.00
C ILE A 53 28.41 19.77 -18.64
N PRO A 54 29.50 19.41 -19.35
CA PRO A 54 30.84 19.93 -19.08
C PRO A 54 30.92 21.47 -19.19
N GLN A 55 30.26 22.07 -20.17
CA GLN A 55 30.23 23.53 -20.34
C GLN A 55 29.56 24.21 -19.13
N ALA A 56 28.41 23.70 -18.68
CA ALA A 56 27.71 24.21 -17.51
C ALA A 56 28.55 24.08 -16.22
N LYS A 57 29.29 22.97 -16.05
CA LYS A 57 30.22 22.80 -14.92
C LYS A 57 31.37 23.80 -14.92
N SER A 58 31.81 24.25 -16.10
CA SER A 58 32.90 25.23 -16.23
C SER A 58 32.48 26.68 -16.00
N GLN A 59 31.18 26.97 -16.04
CA GLN A 59 30.66 28.32 -15.82
C GLN A 59 30.47 28.61 -14.32
N PRO A 60 30.51 29.90 -13.93
CA PRO A 60 30.11 30.30 -12.59
C PRO A 60 28.69 29.82 -12.24
N PRO A 61 28.38 29.59 -10.95
CA PRO A 61 27.03 29.28 -10.50
C PRO A 61 26.01 30.30 -11.02
N SER A 62 24.99 29.81 -11.71
CA SER A 62 23.94 30.63 -12.29
C SER A 62 22.69 29.79 -12.51
N MET A 63 21.54 30.46 -12.67
CA MET A 63 20.29 29.77 -13.02
C MET A 63 20.41 28.98 -14.33
N GLU A 64 21.16 29.49 -15.31
CA GLU A 64 21.33 28.81 -16.61
C GLU A 64 22.15 27.52 -16.48
N SER A 65 23.31 27.57 -15.81
CA SER A 65 24.15 26.39 -15.56
C SER A 65 23.44 25.37 -14.68
N ALA A 66 22.71 25.81 -13.65
CA ALA A 66 21.93 24.94 -12.77
C ALA A 66 20.80 24.19 -13.51
N MET A 67 20.05 24.88 -14.37
CA MET A 67 18.99 24.22 -15.14
C MET A 67 19.55 23.19 -16.14
N VAL A 68 20.69 23.49 -16.78
CA VAL A 68 21.37 22.51 -17.66
C VAL A 68 21.74 21.25 -16.89
N LEU A 69 22.35 21.39 -15.72
CA LEU A 69 22.76 20.25 -14.90
C LEU A 69 21.56 19.46 -14.37
N ARG A 70 20.50 20.15 -13.92
CA ARG A 70 19.26 19.50 -13.46
C ARG A 70 18.61 18.67 -14.58
N ASP A 71 18.41 19.27 -15.75
CA ASP A 71 17.77 18.59 -16.88
C ASP A 71 18.67 17.49 -17.47
N GLY A 72 20.00 17.72 -17.46
CA GLY A 72 21.01 16.73 -17.82
C GLY A 72 20.98 15.51 -16.90
N ALA A 73 20.89 15.70 -15.58
CA ALA A 73 20.78 14.62 -14.61
C ALA A 73 19.49 13.79 -14.81
N LYS A 74 18.36 14.46 -15.08
CA LYS A 74 17.10 13.76 -15.44
C LYS A 74 17.26 12.90 -16.69
N PHE A 75 17.91 13.45 -17.70
CA PHE A 75 18.17 12.73 -18.94
C PHE A 75 19.12 11.54 -18.74
N GLU A 76 20.21 11.70 -17.99
CA GLU A 76 21.15 10.63 -17.61
C GLU A 76 20.41 9.48 -16.89
N ALA A 77 19.53 9.81 -15.93
CA ALA A 77 18.73 8.80 -15.23
C ALA A 77 17.77 8.06 -16.19
N GLN A 78 17.07 8.79 -17.07
CA GLN A 78 16.18 8.20 -18.08
C GLN A 78 16.92 7.35 -19.12
N ALA A 79 18.18 7.70 -19.42
CA ALA A 79 19.05 6.94 -20.31
C ALA A 79 19.65 5.68 -19.66
N GLY A 80 19.33 5.41 -18.38
CA GLY A 80 19.79 4.22 -17.66
C GLY A 80 21.11 4.41 -16.90
N ASP A 81 21.57 5.65 -16.71
CA ASP A 81 22.76 5.97 -15.89
C ASP A 81 22.41 6.85 -14.67
N PRO A 82 21.64 6.31 -13.70
CA PRO A 82 21.25 7.06 -12.51
C PRO A 82 22.42 7.37 -11.58
N LYS A 83 23.54 6.64 -11.68
CA LYS A 83 24.75 6.92 -10.89
C LYS A 83 25.42 8.20 -11.37
N GLN A 84 25.58 8.35 -12.68
CA GLN A 84 26.09 9.59 -13.26
C GLN A 84 25.14 10.77 -12.99
N ALA A 85 23.82 10.54 -13.07
CA ALA A 85 22.82 11.55 -12.73
C ALA A 85 22.97 12.08 -11.29
N LEU A 86 23.21 11.21 -10.30
CA LEU A 86 23.47 11.64 -8.91
C LEU A 86 24.74 12.49 -8.80
N GLU A 87 25.81 12.15 -9.54
CA GLU A 87 27.01 12.99 -9.60
C GLU A 87 26.73 14.35 -10.26
N THR A 88 25.90 14.40 -11.29
CA THR A 88 25.45 15.64 -11.93
C THR A 88 24.57 16.48 -10.99
N TYR A 89 23.74 15.85 -10.14
CA TYR A 89 22.99 16.57 -9.10
C TYR A 89 23.89 17.20 -8.03
N LYS A 90 25.02 16.56 -7.66
CA LYS A 90 26.01 17.19 -6.76
C LYS A 90 26.56 18.50 -7.35
N ASP A 91 26.77 18.53 -8.67
CA ASP A 91 27.18 19.75 -9.38
C ASP A 91 26.03 20.76 -9.49
N ALA A 92 24.81 20.28 -9.74
CA ALA A 92 23.61 21.12 -9.78
C ALA A 92 23.34 21.83 -8.44
N MET A 93 23.66 21.20 -7.30
CA MET A 93 23.57 21.84 -5.98
C MET A 93 24.54 23.02 -5.83
N VAL A 94 25.73 22.94 -6.43
CA VAL A 94 26.69 24.06 -6.44
C VAL A 94 26.19 25.16 -7.38
N ALA A 95 25.82 24.80 -8.61
CA ALA A 95 25.38 25.75 -9.62
C ALA A 95 24.10 26.50 -9.24
N SER A 96 23.17 25.84 -8.55
CA SER A 96 21.92 26.43 -8.04
C SER A 96 22.11 27.24 -6.76
N GLY A 97 23.28 27.18 -6.12
CA GLY A 97 23.53 27.86 -4.85
C GLY A 97 22.83 27.21 -3.65
N VAL A 98 22.54 25.91 -3.71
CA VAL A 98 22.16 25.09 -2.54
C VAL A 98 23.36 24.96 -1.59
N THR A 99 24.56 24.83 -2.14
CA THR A 99 25.84 24.83 -1.41
C THR A 99 26.91 25.53 -2.24
N THR A 100 27.98 26.01 -1.60
CA THR A 100 29.16 26.58 -2.29
C THR A 100 30.21 25.53 -2.63
N THR A 101 30.18 24.38 -1.95
CA THR A 101 31.16 23.30 -2.11
C THR A 101 30.47 22.03 -2.56
N ARG A 102 31.04 21.37 -3.57
CA ARG A 102 30.53 20.09 -4.08
C ARG A 102 30.60 19.02 -2.97
N PRO A 103 29.48 18.37 -2.61
CA PRO A 103 29.49 17.31 -1.60
C PRO A 103 30.33 16.12 -2.09
N GLN A 104 31.19 15.59 -1.22
CA GLN A 104 32.11 14.50 -1.54
C GLN A 104 31.60 13.14 -1.02
N ASP A 105 30.66 13.15 -0.09
CA ASP A 105 30.06 11.98 0.52
C ASP A 105 28.52 12.03 0.48
N ASN A 106 27.89 10.86 0.66
CA ASN A 106 26.45 10.70 0.58
C ASN A 106 25.70 11.38 1.74
N ASP A 107 26.28 11.44 2.92
CA ASP A 107 25.64 12.06 4.09
C ASP A 107 25.54 13.58 3.91
N THR A 108 26.61 14.22 3.46
CA THR A 108 26.59 15.64 3.10
C THR A 108 25.62 15.90 1.94
N PHE A 109 25.66 15.07 0.88
CA PHE A 109 24.77 15.22 -0.28
C PHE A 109 23.30 15.10 0.10
N THR A 110 22.90 14.04 0.80
CA THR A 110 21.49 13.82 1.20
C THR A 110 21.04 14.81 2.27
N ARG A 111 21.91 15.26 3.18
CA ARG A 111 21.57 16.34 4.12
C ARG A 111 21.21 17.64 3.38
N LEU A 112 21.89 17.94 2.26
CA LEU A 112 21.58 19.09 1.41
C LEU A 112 20.24 18.94 0.66
N THR A 113 19.62 17.77 0.61
CA THR A 113 18.29 17.62 0.00
C THR A 113 17.14 17.94 0.97
N ARG A 114 17.42 18.20 2.26
CA ARG A 114 16.38 18.63 3.21
C ARG A 114 15.70 19.89 2.71
N ASN A 115 14.38 19.92 2.80
CA ASN A 115 13.59 21.07 2.41
C ASN A 115 13.98 22.34 3.18
N ASP A 116 13.95 23.49 2.51
CA ASP A 116 14.10 24.81 3.12
C ASP A 116 12.96 25.71 2.66
N GLU A 117 12.22 26.30 3.61
CA GLU A 117 11.10 27.20 3.32
C GLU A 117 11.53 28.49 2.60
N LYS A 118 12.82 28.83 2.65
CA LYS A 118 13.40 30.02 2.00
C LYS A 118 13.85 29.74 0.56
N ASP A 119 13.79 28.50 0.09
CA ASP A 119 14.21 28.15 -1.26
C ASP A 119 13.28 28.75 -2.31
N ASP A 120 13.87 29.23 -3.41
CA ASP A 120 13.13 29.46 -4.64
C ASP A 120 12.74 28.14 -5.33
N TRP A 121 11.97 28.24 -6.41
CA TRP A 121 11.49 27.06 -7.15
C TRP A 121 12.64 26.19 -7.71
N LEU A 122 13.80 26.79 -8.02
CA LEU A 122 14.92 26.07 -8.63
C LEU A 122 15.67 25.27 -7.58
N LYS A 123 16.04 25.89 -6.45
CA LYS A 123 16.70 25.19 -5.34
C LYS A 123 15.79 24.08 -4.79
N ARG A 124 14.50 24.40 -4.59
CA ARG A 124 13.50 23.43 -4.15
C ARG A 124 13.39 22.25 -5.12
N GLY A 125 13.36 22.53 -6.42
CA GLY A 125 13.33 21.50 -7.47
C GLY A 125 14.59 20.64 -7.50
N VAL A 126 15.79 21.24 -7.38
CA VAL A 126 17.06 20.49 -7.35
C VAL A 126 17.13 19.57 -6.12
N ARG A 127 16.72 20.06 -4.94
CA ARG A 127 16.70 19.24 -3.72
C ARG A 127 15.72 18.08 -3.82
N SER A 128 14.50 18.32 -4.29
CA SER A 128 13.47 17.29 -4.46
C SER A 128 13.92 16.24 -5.46
N ASP A 129 14.27 16.65 -6.68
CA ASP A 129 14.62 15.70 -7.75
C ASP A 129 15.85 14.85 -7.38
N ALA A 130 16.82 15.43 -6.66
CA ALA A 130 17.98 14.70 -6.13
C ALA A 130 17.61 13.73 -5.00
N ALA A 131 16.72 14.14 -4.08
CA ALA A 131 16.21 13.28 -3.01
C ALA A 131 15.45 12.07 -3.58
N ASP A 132 14.57 12.33 -4.55
CA ASP A 132 13.70 11.33 -5.17
C ASP A 132 14.55 10.29 -5.89
N LEU A 133 15.51 10.73 -6.74
CA LEU A 133 16.42 9.81 -7.42
C LEU A 133 17.30 9.03 -6.41
N TYR A 134 17.84 9.67 -5.38
CA TYR A 134 18.68 8.98 -4.40
C TYR A 134 17.90 7.89 -3.66
N ARG A 135 16.69 8.19 -3.19
CA ARG A 135 15.80 7.23 -2.53
C ARG A 135 15.35 6.12 -3.47
N GLN A 136 15.09 6.45 -4.73
CA GLN A 136 14.74 5.47 -5.76
C GLN A 136 15.90 4.50 -6.02
N GLN A 137 17.16 4.95 -5.92
CA GLN A 137 18.36 4.15 -6.16
C GLN A 137 18.88 3.38 -4.94
N ASP A 138 18.42 3.70 -3.73
CA ASP A 138 18.94 3.05 -2.51
C ASP A 138 18.47 1.59 -2.38
N LEU A 139 19.31 0.74 -1.78
CA LEU A 139 18.93 -0.62 -1.39
C LEU A 139 18.46 -0.58 0.06
N ASN A 140 17.20 -0.95 0.30
CA ASN A 140 16.65 -1.02 1.64
C ASN A 140 16.36 -2.47 2.04
N VAL A 141 16.59 -2.78 3.32
CA VAL A 141 16.14 -4.03 3.94
C VAL A 141 15.33 -3.68 5.18
N THR A 142 14.08 -4.13 5.24
CA THR A 142 13.20 -3.88 6.39
C THR A 142 12.79 -5.21 7.02
N LEU A 143 12.99 -5.34 8.33
CA LEU A 143 12.46 -6.43 9.14
C LEU A 143 11.42 -5.84 10.09
N GLU A 144 10.20 -6.40 10.06
CA GLU A 144 9.08 -5.96 10.86
C GLU A 144 8.40 -7.14 11.56
N HIS A 145 7.92 -6.92 12.77
CA HIS A 145 7.05 -7.86 13.48
C HIS A 145 5.76 -7.14 13.87
N ASP A 146 4.63 -7.72 13.49
CA ASP A 146 3.28 -7.25 13.81
C ASP A 146 2.56 -8.29 14.68
N TYR A 147 2.09 -7.85 15.85
CA TYR A 147 1.17 -8.58 16.70
C TYR A 147 -0.23 -7.99 16.53
N TRP A 148 -1.15 -8.84 16.10
CA TRP A 148 -2.48 -8.40 15.73
C TRP A 148 -3.55 -9.42 16.12
N GLY A 149 -4.80 -8.97 16.18
CA GLY A 149 -5.90 -9.86 16.52
C GLY A 149 -7.16 -9.15 16.96
N SER A 150 -8.10 -9.96 17.40
CA SER A 150 -9.43 -9.53 17.82
C SER A 150 -9.98 -10.54 18.83
N SER A 151 -10.80 -10.05 19.75
CA SER A 151 -11.49 -10.91 20.71
C SER A 151 -12.60 -11.71 20.01
N GLY A 152 -12.84 -12.94 20.44
CA GLY A 152 -13.94 -13.75 19.96
C GLY A 152 -14.08 -15.04 20.75
N THR A 153 -14.61 -16.07 20.10
CA THR A 153 -14.82 -17.40 20.69
C THR A 153 -13.62 -18.30 20.45
N GLY A 154 -13.19 -19.00 21.49
CA GLY A 154 -12.12 -20.00 21.41
C GLY A 154 -12.44 -21.11 20.41
N GLY A 155 -11.45 -21.47 19.59
CA GLY A 155 -11.56 -22.46 18.52
C GLY A 155 -11.65 -21.83 17.11
N TYR A 156 -12.12 -20.59 16.97
CA TYR A 156 -12.30 -20.00 15.63
C TYR A 156 -12.22 -18.48 15.51
N SER A 157 -12.41 -17.70 16.58
CA SER A 157 -12.41 -16.23 16.51
C SER A 157 -11.74 -15.49 17.67
N ASP A 158 -11.25 -16.17 18.73
CA ASP A 158 -10.36 -15.55 19.73
C ASP A 158 -8.93 -15.40 19.17
N LEU A 159 -8.77 -14.49 18.22
CA LEU A 159 -7.60 -14.38 17.37
C LEU A 159 -6.45 -13.64 18.06
N LYS A 160 -5.31 -14.33 18.17
CA LYS A 160 -4.01 -13.76 18.50
C LYS A 160 -3.04 -14.21 17.42
N ALA A 161 -2.51 -13.26 16.66
CA ALA A 161 -1.71 -13.53 15.48
C ALA A 161 -0.41 -12.74 15.50
N HIS A 162 0.59 -13.33 14.83
CA HIS A 162 1.92 -12.76 14.66
C HIS A 162 2.30 -12.85 13.19
N THR A 163 2.77 -11.73 12.64
CA THR A 163 3.33 -11.67 11.28
C THR A 163 4.74 -11.11 11.36
N THR A 164 5.74 -11.90 10.97
CA THR A 164 7.13 -11.41 10.81
C THR A 164 7.42 -11.22 9.33
N MET A 165 7.76 -9.99 8.93
CA MET A 165 7.96 -9.59 7.54
C MET A 165 9.41 -9.23 7.30
N LEU A 166 9.98 -9.77 6.23
CA LEU A 166 11.27 -9.34 5.69
C LEU A 166 11.08 -8.84 4.27
N GLN A 167 11.43 -7.58 4.00
CA GLN A 167 11.40 -6.99 2.67
C GLN A 167 12.78 -6.48 2.25
N VAL A 168 13.16 -6.74 1.00
CA VAL A 168 14.27 -6.09 0.32
C VAL A 168 13.72 -5.23 -0.82
N ASP A 169 14.04 -3.95 -0.83
CA ASP A 169 13.65 -3.00 -1.89
C ASP A 169 14.89 -2.52 -2.64
N ALA A 170 14.88 -2.58 -3.97
CA ALA A 170 16.01 -2.20 -4.83
C ALA A 170 15.55 -1.47 -6.10
N PRO A 171 16.39 -0.61 -6.69
CA PRO A 171 16.06 0.06 -7.95
C PRO A 171 15.92 -0.93 -9.11
N TYR A 172 14.94 -0.68 -9.98
CA TYR A 172 14.86 -1.27 -11.30
C TYR A 172 14.13 -0.31 -12.23
N SER A 173 14.79 0.07 -13.34
CA SER A 173 14.31 1.14 -14.23
C SER A 173 14.08 2.45 -13.44
N ASP A 174 12.95 3.12 -13.65
CA ASP A 174 12.50 4.33 -12.94
C ASP A 174 11.71 4.03 -11.65
N GLY A 175 11.53 2.75 -11.30
CA GLY A 175 10.81 2.32 -10.12
C GLY A 175 11.68 1.55 -9.12
N ARG A 176 11.00 0.82 -8.23
CA ARG A 176 11.62 -0.06 -7.23
C ARG A 176 10.98 -1.44 -7.26
N MET A 177 11.81 -2.48 -7.34
CA MET A 177 11.40 -3.84 -7.05
C MET A 177 11.40 -4.09 -5.56
N PHE A 178 10.52 -4.98 -5.11
CA PHE A 178 10.58 -5.54 -3.76
C PHE A 178 10.56 -7.08 -3.81
N PHE A 179 11.20 -7.70 -2.84
CA PHE A 179 11.09 -9.12 -2.51
C PHE A 179 10.67 -9.24 -1.06
N ARG A 180 9.60 -9.99 -0.80
CA ARG A 180 8.96 -10.09 0.51
C ARG A 180 8.83 -11.55 0.95
N SER A 181 9.04 -11.80 2.24
CA SER A 181 8.51 -12.98 2.92
C SER A 181 7.78 -12.62 4.20
N ASP A 182 6.58 -13.18 4.39
CA ASP A 182 5.79 -13.03 5.60
C ASP A 182 5.65 -14.39 6.28
N PHE A 183 6.06 -14.47 7.54
CA PHE A 183 5.83 -15.63 8.41
C PHE A 183 4.65 -15.35 9.31
N VAL A 184 3.54 -16.06 9.09
CA VAL A 184 2.28 -15.82 9.77
C VAL A 184 2.00 -16.97 10.74
N ASN A 185 1.64 -16.65 11.97
CA ASN A 185 1.05 -17.57 12.93
C ASN A 185 -0.27 -17.01 13.44
N MET A 186 -1.32 -17.83 13.45
CA MET A 186 -2.63 -17.47 13.95
C MET A 186 -3.07 -18.50 14.98
N ASN A 187 -3.36 -18.04 16.20
CA ASN A 187 -3.95 -18.85 17.26
C ASN A 187 -5.36 -18.32 17.55
N VAL A 188 -6.37 -19.18 17.46
CA VAL A 188 -7.78 -18.80 17.70
C VAL A 188 -8.35 -19.44 18.97
N GLY A 189 -7.48 -19.93 19.85
CA GLY A 189 -7.86 -20.53 21.13
C GLY A 189 -8.35 -21.98 21.02
N SER A 190 -9.13 -22.39 22.01
CA SER A 190 -9.67 -23.75 22.11
C SER A 190 -11.17 -23.73 22.35
N PHE A 191 -11.89 -24.70 21.78
CA PHE A 191 -13.32 -24.86 22.03
C PHE A 191 -13.62 -25.09 23.52
N SER A 192 -14.72 -24.52 23.99
CA SER A 192 -15.29 -24.80 25.31
C SER A 192 -15.97 -26.16 25.28
N THR A 193 -15.68 -27.02 26.24
CA THR A 193 -16.14 -28.42 26.21
C THR A 193 -17.16 -28.70 27.31
N ASN A 194 -18.15 -29.52 26.99
CA ASN A 194 -19.04 -30.13 27.98
C ASN A 194 -18.32 -31.22 28.81
N ALA A 195 -19.04 -31.89 29.71
CA ALA A 195 -18.49 -32.93 30.58
C ALA A 195 -17.90 -34.13 29.81
N ASP A 196 -18.42 -34.41 28.61
CA ASP A 196 -17.95 -35.48 27.73
C ASP A 196 -16.75 -35.06 26.86
N GLY A 197 -16.23 -33.84 27.06
CA GLY A 197 -15.12 -33.30 26.29
C GLY A 197 -15.49 -32.90 24.86
N LYS A 198 -16.77 -32.73 24.57
CA LYS A 198 -17.31 -32.36 23.25
C LYS A 198 -17.83 -30.92 23.22
N TRP A 199 -18.10 -30.41 22.02
CA TRP A 199 -18.63 -29.07 21.79
C TRP A 199 -19.63 -29.03 20.62
N ASP A 200 -20.55 -28.07 20.67
CA ASP A 200 -21.69 -27.91 19.76
C ASP A 200 -21.77 -26.49 19.17
N ASP A 201 -20.64 -25.78 19.14
CA ASP A 201 -20.52 -24.43 18.57
C ASP A 201 -21.06 -24.36 17.12
N ASN A 202 -21.47 -23.15 16.69
CA ASN A 202 -21.80 -22.85 15.29
C ASN A 202 -20.52 -22.73 14.43
N TRP A 203 -19.81 -23.85 14.34
CA TRP A 203 -18.54 -24.03 13.66
C TRP A 203 -18.49 -25.44 13.04
N GLY A 204 -17.92 -25.56 11.84
CA GLY A 204 -17.83 -26.85 11.14
C GLY A 204 -19.21 -27.51 11.03
N THR A 205 -19.33 -28.78 11.42
CA THR A 205 -20.62 -29.49 11.50
C THR A 205 -21.08 -29.80 12.93
N CYS A 206 -20.59 -29.05 13.93
CA CYS A 206 -20.78 -29.38 15.34
C CYS A 206 -22.22 -29.20 15.84
N THR A 207 -23.05 -28.39 15.17
CA THR A 207 -24.48 -28.25 15.48
C THR A 207 -25.34 -29.39 14.91
N LEU A 208 -24.78 -30.27 14.10
CA LEU A 208 -25.43 -31.49 13.58
C LEU A 208 -25.08 -32.71 14.42
N GLN A 209 -23.85 -32.73 14.95
CA GLN A 209 -23.35 -33.73 15.87
C GLN A 209 -22.20 -33.14 16.70
N ASP A 210 -22.27 -33.28 18.03
CA ASP A 210 -21.22 -32.85 18.95
C ASP A 210 -19.81 -33.28 18.50
N CYS A 211 -18.93 -32.30 18.39
CA CYS A 211 -17.58 -32.45 17.87
C CYS A 211 -16.56 -32.85 18.94
N SER A 212 -15.47 -33.51 18.52
CA SER A 212 -14.31 -33.84 19.34
C SER A 212 -13.03 -34.04 18.52
N GLY A 213 -11.87 -34.04 19.20
CA GLY A 213 -10.58 -34.47 18.65
C GLY A 213 -9.61 -33.37 18.20
N ASN A 214 -10.11 -32.18 17.84
CA ASN A 214 -9.30 -31.02 17.41
C ASN A 214 -9.63 -29.76 18.23
N ARG A 215 -9.61 -29.88 19.56
CA ARG A 215 -10.08 -28.84 20.48
C ARG A 215 -9.31 -27.51 20.36
N SER A 216 -7.99 -27.56 20.25
CA SER A 216 -7.14 -26.37 20.08
C SER A 216 -6.95 -26.08 18.60
N GLN A 217 -7.09 -24.82 18.21
CA GLN A 217 -7.04 -24.38 16.83
C GLN A 217 -6.00 -23.28 16.65
N SER A 218 -5.00 -23.58 15.83
CA SER A 218 -3.96 -22.64 15.42
C SER A 218 -3.31 -23.14 14.13
N ASP A 219 -2.77 -22.23 13.33
CA ASP A 219 -2.03 -22.58 12.12
C ASP A 219 -0.84 -21.63 11.91
N SER A 220 0.13 -22.04 11.11
CA SER A 220 1.25 -21.19 10.71
C SER A 220 1.73 -21.50 9.29
N GLY A 221 2.28 -20.50 8.63
CA GLY A 221 2.83 -20.65 7.30
C GLY A 221 3.72 -19.49 6.89
N ALA A 222 4.40 -19.66 5.76
CA ALA A 222 5.24 -18.62 5.17
C ALA A 222 4.75 -18.30 3.76
N SER A 223 4.52 -17.03 3.46
CA SER A 223 4.29 -16.56 2.09
C SER A 223 5.52 -15.83 1.56
N VAL A 224 5.59 -15.78 0.23
CA VAL A 224 6.55 -14.98 -0.51
C VAL A 224 5.83 -14.12 -1.54
N ALA A 225 6.38 -12.94 -1.83
CA ALA A 225 5.90 -12.07 -2.89
C ALA A 225 7.07 -11.33 -3.56
N VAL A 226 6.88 -11.01 -4.82
CA VAL A 226 7.75 -10.13 -5.61
C VAL A 226 6.88 -9.14 -6.37
N GLY A 227 7.37 -7.93 -6.52
CA GLY A 227 6.69 -6.94 -7.33
C GLY A 227 7.55 -5.73 -7.61
N TRP A 228 6.94 -4.75 -8.26
CA TRP A 228 7.59 -3.52 -8.66
C TRP A 228 6.57 -2.38 -8.72
N ARG A 229 7.02 -1.15 -8.47
CA ARG A 229 6.21 0.05 -8.64
C ARG A 229 7.04 1.25 -9.08
N ASN A 230 6.44 2.09 -9.92
CA ASN A 230 6.83 3.49 -10.12
C ASN A 230 5.59 4.39 -9.93
N ASP A 231 5.67 5.65 -10.35
CA ASP A 231 4.56 6.61 -10.22
C ASP A 231 3.34 6.27 -11.13
N VAL A 232 3.54 5.48 -12.19
CA VAL A 232 2.54 5.22 -13.23
C VAL A 232 1.85 3.87 -13.03
N TRP A 233 2.59 2.82 -12.70
CA TRP A 233 2.02 1.49 -12.54
C TRP A 233 2.73 0.67 -11.48
N SER A 234 2.02 -0.32 -10.96
CA SER A 234 2.57 -1.28 -10.02
C SER A 234 2.06 -2.67 -10.31
N TRP A 235 2.84 -3.68 -9.94
CA TRP A 235 2.40 -5.07 -9.97
C TRP A 235 3.06 -5.86 -8.85
N ASP A 236 2.38 -6.91 -8.42
CA ASP A 236 2.94 -7.93 -7.54
C ASP A 236 2.32 -9.29 -7.81
N ILE A 237 3.10 -10.34 -7.52
CA ILE A 237 2.64 -11.71 -7.46
C ILE A 237 3.27 -12.40 -6.25
N GLY A 238 2.47 -13.20 -5.57
CA GLY A 238 2.90 -13.88 -4.37
C GLY A 238 1.97 -15.02 -4.01
N THR A 239 2.08 -15.45 -2.76
CA THR A 239 1.35 -16.60 -2.21
C THR A 239 0.65 -16.23 -0.93
N THR A 240 -0.39 -16.96 -0.56
CA THR A 240 -0.84 -17.01 0.83
C THR A 240 0.09 -17.93 1.64
N PRO A 241 0.08 -17.88 2.98
CA PRO A 241 1.06 -18.61 3.79
C PRO A 241 1.06 -20.13 3.54
N MET A 242 2.17 -20.63 3.01
CA MET A 242 2.39 -22.07 2.80
C MET A 242 2.59 -22.75 4.15
N GLY A 243 1.68 -23.67 4.49
CA GLY A 243 1.56 -24.28 5.81
C GLY A 243 0.09 -24.33 6.25
N PHE A 244 -0.67 -23.30 5.87
CA PHE A 244 -2.11 -23.25 6.06
C PHE A 244 -2.86 -24.36 5.30
N ASN A 245 -4.11 -24.60 5.72
CA ASN A 245 -4.98 -25.60 5.10
C ASN A 245 -5.29 -25.34 3.61
N VAL A 246 -5.40 -24.07 3.21
CA VAL A 246 -5.72 -23.60 1.85
C VAL A 246 -4.69 -22.56 1.43
N VAL A 247 -4.00 -22.83 0.33
CA VAL A 247 -2.90 -22.01 -0.19
C VAL A 247 -3.19 -21.62 -1.64
N ASP A 248 -3.01 -20.35 -1.96
CA ASP A 248 -3.26 -19.79 -3.29
C ASP A 248 -2.13 -18.86 -3.75
N VAL A 249 -2.01 -18.69 -5.07
CA VAL A 249 -1.31 -17.57 -5.69
C VAL A 249 -2.23 -16.34 -5.65
N VAL A 250 -1.65 -15.20 -5.28
CA VAL A 250 -2.32 -13.90 -5.13
C VAL A 250 -1.47 -12.82 -5.82
N GLY A 251 -2.05 -11.64 -6.04
CA GLY A 251 -1.33 -10.57 -6.72
C GLY A 251 -2.20 -9.38 -7.05
N GLY A 252 -1.60 -8.37 -7.66
CA GLY A 252 -2.29 -7.17 -8.11
C GLY A 252 -1.55 -6.46 -9.23
N ILE A 253 -2.28 -5.66 -10.00
CA ILE A 253 -1.73 -4.70 -10.96
C ILE A 253 -2.52 -3.40 -10.86
N SER A 254 -1.83 -2.26 -10.92
CA SER A 254 -2.47 -0.94 -10.94
C SER A 254 -1.86 -0.04 -12.00
N TYR A 255 -2.67 0.90 -12.49
CA TYR A 255 -2.24 1.97 -13.38
C TYR A 255 -2.84 3.30 -12.89
N SER A 256 -2.00 4.32 -12.83
CA SER A 256 -2.33 5.67 -12.40
C SER A 256 -1.97 6.67 -13.49
N ASP A 257 -2.85 7.64 -13.70
CA ASP A 257 -2.64 8.77 -14.62
C ASP A 257 -3.53 9.96 -14.21
N ASP A 258 -3.34 11.11 -14.84
CA ASP A 258 -4.08 12.33 -14.56
C ASP A 258 -4.89 12.79 -15.78
N ILE A 259 -6.21 12.95 -15.61
CA ILE A 259 -7.09 13.56 -16.62
C ILE A 259 -7.30 15.02 -16.24
N GLY A 260 -6.36 15.87 -16.66
CA GLY A 260 -6.33 17.28 -16.26
C GLY A 260 -6.03 17.39 -14.76
N PRO A 261 -6.91 18.00 -13.94
CA PRO A 261 -6.69 18.13 -12.51
C PRO A 261 -7.18 16.92 -11.69
N LEU A 262 -7.73 15.89 -12.34
CA LEU A 262 -8.28 14.69 -11.68
C LEU A 262 -7.32 13.52 -11.87
N GLY A 263 -6.68 13.07 -10.80
CA GLY A 263 -5.92 11.84 -10.78
C GLY A 263 -6.85 10.63 -10.70
N TYR A 264 -6.47 9.55 -11.36
CA TYR A 264 -7.17 8.27 -11.24
C TYR A 264 -6.20 7.10 -11.12
N THR A 265 -6.64 6.06 -10.42
CA THR A 265 -5.96 4.77 -10.36
C THR A 265 -6.96 3.66 -10.62
N VAL A 266 -6.67 2.82 -11.61
CA VAL A 266 -7.40 1.56 -11.84
C VAL A 266 -6.54 0.40 -11.35
N ASN A 267 -7.17 -0.60 -10.74
CA ASN A 267 -6.46 -1.82 -10.31
C ASN A 267 -7.31 -3.08 -10.53
N ALA A 268 -6.60 -4.19 -10.67
CA ALA A 268 -7.16 -5.54 -10.61
C ALA A 268 -6.33 -6.37 -9.63
N HIS A 269 -6.98 -7.17 -8.80
CA HIS A 269 -6.30 -7.88 -7.73
C HIS A 269 -6.96 -9.21 -7.40
N ARG A 270 -6.17 -10.10 -6.80
CA ARG A 270 -6.60 -11.28 -6.07
C ARG A 270 -5.94 -11.25 -4.69
N ARG A 271 -6.72 -11.07 -3.62
CA ARG A 271 -6.21 -10.91 -2.24
C ARG A 271 -6.91 -11.87 -1.26
N PRO A 272 -6.22 -12.37 -0.22
CA PRO A 272 -6.87 -13.16 0.82
C PRO A 272 -7.74 -12.27 1.73
N ILE A 273 -8.71 -12.87 2.42
CA ILE A 273 -9.39 -12.24 3.54
C ILE A 273 -8.72 -12.69 4.84
N SER A 274 -8.03 -11.79 5.53
CA SER A 274 -7.13 -12.07 6.67
C SER A 274 -7.82 -12.02 8.05
N SER A 275 -9.07 -11.57 8.13
CA SER A 275 -9.75 -11.22 9.39
C SER A 275 -10.01 -12.40 10.34
N SER A 276 -9.90 -13.65 9.86
CA SER A 276 -10.03 -14.85 10.68
C SER A 276 -9.18 -16.00 10.14
N LEU A 277 -8.88 -16.99 10.99
CA LEU A 277 -8.14 -18.18 10.57
C LEU A 277 -8.89 -18.92 9.44
N LEU A 278 -10.21 -19.04 9.56
CA LEU A 278 -11.04 -19.70 8.55
C LEU A 278 -10.98 -18.96 7.21
N ALA A 279 -11.18 -17.64 7.22
CA ALA A 279 -11.15 -16.85 6.00
C ALA A 279 -9.76 -16.83 5.36
N PHE A 280 -8.69 -16.76 6.16
CA PHE A 280 -7.35 -16.60 5.61
C PHE A 280 -6.76 -17.94 5.14
N GLY A 281 -6.58 -18.87 6.07
CA GLY A 281 -5.89 -20.14 5.85
C GLY A 281 -6.80 -21.36 5.76
N GLY A 282 -8.05 -21.23 6.19
CA GLY A 282 -8.99 -22.34 6.26
C GLY A 282 -8.81 -23.21 7.51
N GLN A 283 -9.88 -23.90 7.90
CA GLN A 283 -9.88 -24.87 8.97
C GLN A 283 -10.29 -26.25 8.45
N LYS A 284 -10.16 -27.26 9.31
CA LYS A 284 -10.59 -28.64 9.05
C LYS A 284 -11.63 -29.05 10.07
N ASP A 285 -12.74 -29.60 9.60
CA ASP A 285 -13.87 -29.98 10.45
C ASP A 285 -13.41 -31.07 11.42
N SER A 286 -14.10 -31.21 12.55
CA SER A 286 -13.68 -32.14 13.58
C SER A 286 -13.53 -33.57 13.01
N PRO A 287 -12.48 -34.31 13.42
CA PRO A 287 -12.25 -35.66 12.93
C PRO A 287 -13.36 -36.64 13.35
N SER A 288 -14.14 -36.32 14.40
CA SER A 288 -15.36 -37.06 14.76
C SER A 288 -16.51 -36.89 13.78
N ASN A 289 -16.47 -35.85 12.94
CA ASN A 289 -17.52 -35.49 12.01
C ASN A 289 -17.01 -35.66 10.56
N THR A 290 -17.03 -34.61 9.72
CA THR A 290 -16.72 -34.76 8.29
C THR A 290 -15.22 -34.77 7.99
N GLY A 291 -14.39 -34.17 8.86
CA GLY A 291 -12.96 -33.98 8.61
C GLY A 291 -12.61 -33.17 7.35
N LYS A 292 -13.57 -32.46 6.71
CA LYS A 292 -13.34 -31.70 5.48
C LYS A 292 -12.61 -30.39 5.77
N LYS A 293 -11.72 -29.99 4.85
CA LYS A 293 -11.11 -28.64 4.88
C LYS A 293 -12.04 -27.63 4.21
N TRP A 294 -12.19 -26.44 4.77
CA TRP A 294 -12.90 -25.33 4.13
C TRP A 294 -12.36 -23.97 4.56
N GLY A 295 -12.76 -22.91 3.86
CA GLY A 295 -12.28 -21.53 4.08
C GLY A 295 -11.28 -21.10 3.01
N GLY A 296 -10.30 -20.28 3.39
CA GLY A 296 -9.31 -19.75 2.45
C GLY A 296 -9.96 -18.88 1.38
N VAL A 297 -10.72 -17.88 1.81
CA VAL A 297 -11.47 -16.97 0.97
C VAL A 297 -10.54 -15.98 0.28
N ARG A 298 -10.79 -15.74 -1.01
CA ARG A 298 -10.07 -14.78 -1.86
C ARG A 298 -11.06 -13.80 -2.47
N ALA A 299 -10.65 -12.54 -2.52
CA ALA A 299 -11.31 -11.47 -3.25
C ALA A 299 -10.60 -11.28 -4.59
N ASP A 300 -11.29 -11.66 -5.66
CA ASP A 300 -10.88 -11.46 -7.05
C ASP A 300 -11.68 -10.30 -7.62
N GLY A 301 -11.04 -9.16 -7.87
CA GLY A 301 -11.79 -7.93 -8.15
C GLY A 301 -11.02 -6.82 -8.83
N VAL A 302 -11.74 -5.73 -9.04
CA VAL A 302 -11.25 -4.51 -9.68
C VAL A 302 -11.68 -3.27 -8.91
N GLY A 303 -10.87 -2.22 -8.99
CA GLY A 303 -11.17 -0.94 -8.36
C GLY A 303 -10.81 0.26 -9.23
N LEU A 304 -11.57 1.34 -9.07
CA LEU A 304 -11.29 2.66 -9.61
C LEU A 304 -11.28 3.66 -8.44
N SER A 305 -10.17 4.37 -8.30
CA SER A 305 -10.05 5.49 -7.37
C SER A 305 -9.85 6.78 -8.15
N LEU A 306 -10.50 7.84 -7.71
CA LEU A 306 -10.44 9.19 -8.26
C LEU A 306 -9.99 10.15 -7.16
N SER A 307 -9.08 11.07 -7.48
CA SER A 307 -8.58 12.08 -6.56
C SER A 307 -8.53 13.45 -7.22
N TYR A 308 -9.08 14.44 -6.53
CA TYR A 308 -9.01 15.84 -6.94
C TYR A 308 -8.40 16.63 -5.78
N ASP A 309 -7.07 16.75 -5.81
CA ASP A 309 -6.28 17.59 -4.90
C ASP A 309 -5.46 18.57 -5.74
N LYS A 310 -5.79 19.86 -5.65
CA LYS A 310 -5.06 20.92 -6.36
C LYS A 310 -3.72 21.27 -5.69
N GLY A 311 -3.32 20.55 -4.64
CA GLY A 311 -2.15 20.86 -3.82
C GLY A 311 -2.38 21.97 -2.79
N GLU A 312 -3.57 22.59 -2.81
CA GLU A 312 -4.00 23.63 -1.88
C GLU A 312 -4.50 23.02 -0.56
N VAL A 313 -5.41 23.70 0.14
CA VAL A 313 -5.91 23.30 1.46
C VAL A 313 -7.00 22.23 1.43
N ASN A 314 -7.62 21.97 0.28
CA ASN A 314 -8.74 21.04 0.14
C ASN A 314 -8.40 19.89 -0.81
N GLY A 315 -8.93 18.71 -0.51
CA GLY A 315 -8.95 17.60 -1.47
C GLY A 315 -10.18 16.71 -1.28
N VAL A 316 -10.61 16.10 -2.37
CA VAL A 316 -11.68 15.09 -2.38
C VAL A 316 -11.21 13.84 -3.10
N TRP A 317 -11.75 12.71 -2.69
CA TRP A 317 -11.49 11.43 -3.33
C TRP A 317 -12.72 10.53 -3.29
N ALA A 318 -12.78 9.61 -4.23
CA ALA A 318 -13.80 8.58 -4.31
C ALA A 318 -13.17 7.27 -4.77
N SER A 319 -13.71 6.15 -4.33
CA SER A 319 -13.28 4.82 -4.75
C SER A 319 -14.48 3.89 -4.90
N LEU A 320 -14.52 3.16 -6.01
CA LEU A 320 -15.49 2.11 -6.30
C LEU A 320 -14.74 0.81 -6.57
N SER A 321 -15.12 -0.28 -5.91
CA SER A 321 -14.57 -1.61 -6.16
C SER A 321 -15.64 -2.68 -6.16
N GLY A 322 -15.38 -3.76 -6.89
CA GLY A 322 -16.25 -4.93 -6.95
C GLY A 322 -15.41 -6.20 -6.99
N ASP A 323 -15.75 -7.16 -6.13
CA ASP A 323 -14.97 -8.37 -5.92
C ASP A 323 -15.89 -9.60 -5.96
N GLN A 324 -15.45 -10.66 -6.63
CA GLN A 324 -15.93 -12.02 -6.42
C GLN A 324 -15.21 -12.62 -5.22
N LEU A 325 -15.94 -13.31 -4.35
CA LEU A 325 -15.45 -13.88 -3.11
C LEU A 325 -15.62 -15.39 -3.17
N THR A 326 -14.51 -16.11 -3.32
CA THR A 326 -14.50 -17.57 -3.49
C THR A 326 -13.56 -18.22 -2.48
N GLY A 327 -13.84 -19.45 -2.09
CA GLY A 327 -13.02 -20.19 -1.14
C GLY A 327 -13.17 -21.70 -1.30
N LYS A 328 -12.27 -22.47 -0.67
CA LYS A 328 -12.37 -23.92 -0.71
C LYS A 328 -13.58 -24.36 0.10
N ASN A 329 -14.54 -25.02 -0.54
CA ASN A 329 -15.76 -25.51 0.12
C ASN A 329 -16.51 -24.40 0.88
N VAL A 330 -16.51 -23.19 0.32
CA VAL A 330 -17.28 -22.03 0.78
C VAL A 330 -18.25 -21.66 -0.33
N GLU A 331 -19.47 -21.27 0.03
CA GLU A 331 -20.46 -20.75 -0.92
C GLU A 331 -19.92 -19.49 -1.63
N ASP A 332 -20.09 -19.41 -2.95
CA ASP A 332 -19.64 -18.23 -3.72
C ASP A 332 -20.40 -16.97 -3.30
N ASN A 333 -19.72 -15.85 -3.26
CA ASN A 333 -20.28 -14.55 -2.88
C ASN A 333 -19.67 -13.45 -3.73
N TRP A 334 -20.22 -12.24 -3.67
CA TRP A 334 -19.63 -11.07 -4.28
C TRP A 334 -19.95 -9.82 -3.47
N ARG A 335 -19.16 -8.77 -3.65
CA ARG A 335 -19.38 -7.49 -3.01
C ARG A 335 -19.14 -6.32 -3.95
N VAL A 336 -19.78 -5.20 -3.64
CA VAL A 336 -19.46 -3.88 -4.18
C VAL A 336 -19.24 -2.92 -3.02
N ARG A 337 -18.17 -2.12 -3.10
CA ARG A 337 -17.81 -1.14 -2.08
C ARG A 337 -17.62 0.23 -2.71
N TRP A 338 -18.33 1.21 -2.18
CA TRP A 338 -18.18 2.62 -2.49
C TRP A 338 -17.63 3.37 -1.28
N MET A 339 -16.62 4.20 -1.51
CA MET A 339 -16.02 5.03 -0.47
C MET A 339 -15.79 6.44 -1.02
N THR A 340 -16.02 7.45 -0.19
CA THR A 340 -15.73 8.84 -0.53
C THR A 340 -15.12 9.54 0.66
N GLY A 341 -14.29 10.54 0.39
CA GLY A 341 -13.79 11.39 1.45
C GLY A 341 -13.48 12.80 1.00
N TYR A 342 -13.62 13.72 1.93
CA TYR A 342 -13.14 15.08 1.86
C TYR A 342 -12.13 15.30 2.96
N TYR A 343 -11.08 16.05 2.69
CA TYR A 343 -10.14 16.49 3.72
C TYR A 343 -9.75 17.95 3.55
N TYR A 344 -9.51 18.58 4.70
CA TYR A 344 -9.06 19.94 4.85
C TYR A 344 -7.73 19.97 5.60
N LYS A 345 -6.72 20.60 5.01
CA LYS A 345 -5.37 20.76 5.58
C LYS A 345 -5.34 21.99 6.49
N VAL A 346 -5.70 21.79 7.76
CA VAL A 346 -5.68 22.83 8.83
C VAL A 346 -4.28 23.43 8.97
N ILE A 347 -3.25 22.60 8.93
CA ILE A 347 -1.84 23.01 8.85
C ILE A 347 -1.21 22.30 7.66
N ASN A 348 -0.53 23.05 6.80
CA ASN A 348 0.17 22.53 5.62
C ASN A 348 1.57 23.13 5.48
N GLN A 349 2.45 22.81 6.43
CA GLN A 349 3.86 23.22 6.42
C GLN A 349 4.73 22.08 5.91
N ASN A 350 6.01 22.37 5.61
CA ASN A 350 6.92 21.35 5.09
C ASN A 350 7.13 20.18 6.08
N ASN A 351 7.19 20.49 7.38
CA ASN A 351 7.51 19.53 8.43
C ASN A 351 6.34 19.23 9.38
N ARG A 352 5.18 19.87 9.19
CA ARG A 352 3.97 19.66 10.00
C ARG A 352 2.73 19.71 9.12
N ARG A 353 1.90 18.67 9.18
CA ARG A 353 0.63 18.58 8.46
C ARG A 353 -0.47 18.13 9.39
N VAL A 354 -1.54 18.91 9.49
CA VAL A 354 -2.73 18.57 10.29
C VAL A 354 -3.93 18.60 9.38
N THR A 355 -4.67 17.49 9.32
CA THR A 355 -5.84 17.34 8.46
C THR A 355 -7.06 16.92 9.27
N ILE A 356 -8.21 17.46 8.93
CA ILE A 356 -9.52 16.95 9.34
C ILE A 356 -10.30 16.57 8.09
N GLY A 357 -11.11 15.51 8.17
CA GLY A 357 -11.88 15.05 7.02
C GLY A 357 -13.25 14.50 7.39
N LEU A 358 -13.97 14.10 6.34
CA LEU A 358 -15.23 13.38 6.41
C LEU A 358 -15.14 12.22 5.42
N ASN A 359 -15.34 11.00 5.90
CA ASN A 359 -15.32 9.79 5.08
C ASN A 359 -16.68 9.10 5.13
N ASN A 360 -17.15 8.61 3.99
CA ASN A 360 -18.38 7.84 3.88
C ASN A 360 -18.08 6.51 3.20
N MET A 361 -18.67 5.42 3.69
CA MET A 361 -18.54 4.09 3.10
C MET A 361 -19.90 3.44 2.96
N ILE A 362 -20.14 2.81 1.80
CA ILE A 362 -21.35 2.04 1.50
C ILE A 362 -20.93 0.72 0.89
N TRP A 363 -21.24 -0.39 1.56
CA TRP A 363 -20.92 -1.72 1.07
C TRP A 363 -22.17 -2.58 0.96
N HIS A 364 -22.15 -3.48 -0.03
CA HIS A 364 -23.15 -4.51 -0.23
C HIS A 364 -22.45 -5.83 -0.54
N TYR A 365 -22.82 -6.88 0.18
CA TYR A 365 -22.47 -8.26 -0.12
C TYR A 365 -23.73 -9.03 -0.47
N ASP A 366 -23.64 -9.94 -1.44
CA ASP A 366 -24.78 -10.75 -1.85
C ASP A 366 -25.27 -11.65 -0.71
N LYS A 367 -24.35 -12.36 -0.05
CA LYS A 367 -24.64 -13.34 1.01
C LYS A 367 -23.93 -12.98 2.30
N ASP A 368 -24.58 -13.24 3.43
CA ASP A 368 -23.93 -13.23 4.74
C ASP A 368 -23.28 -14.60 4.95
N LEU A 369 -21.96 -14.64 4.83
CA LEU A 369 -21.11 -15.81 5.06
C LEU A 369 -20.15 -15.57 6.22
N SER A 370 -20.57 -14.73 7.17
CA SER A 370 -19.80 -14.41 8.39
C SER A 370 -19.76 -15.53 9.41
N GLY A 371 -20.66 -16.51 9.31
CA GLY A 371 -20.63 -17.71 10.16
C GLY A 371 -19.44 -18.62 9.88
N TYR A 372 -19.19 -19.52 10.81
CA TYR A 372 -18.06 -20.45 10.77
C TYR A 372 -18.49 -21.91 10.55
N SER A 373 -19.77 -22.16 10.23
CA SER A 373 -20.25 -23.48 9.81
C SER A 373 -19.62 -23.90 8.49
N LEU A 374 -19.54 -25.21 8.25
CA LEU A 374 -19.02 -25.77 7.00
C LEU A 374 -19.83 -25.24 5.79
N GLY A 375 -19.17 -24.62 4.83
CA GLY A 375 -19.80 -23.95 3.69
C GLY A 375 -19.90 -22.42 3.84
N GLN A 376 -19.77 -21.87 5.04
CA GLN A 376 -19.57 -20.44 5.26
C GLN A 376 -18.08 -20.09 5.38
N GLY A 377 -17.75 -18.78 5.44
CA GLY A 377 -16.39 -18.29 5.24
C GLY A 377 -15.75 -17.60 6.44
N GLY A 378 -16.48 -17.30 7.52
CA GLY A 378 -15.92 -16.62 8.69
C GLY A 378 -15.40 -15.22 8.40
N TYR A 379 -16.04 -14.47 7.49
CA TYR A 379 -15.67 -13.09 7.15
C TYR A 379 -16.88 -12.15 7.14
N TYR A 380 -16.67 -10.92 7.58
CA TYR A 380 -17.73 -9.92 7.66
C TYR A 380 -18.31 -9.59 6.26
N SER A 381 -19.60 -9.83 6.07
CA SER A 381 -20.27 -9.77 4.76
C SER A 381 -21.74 -9.28 4.82
N PRO A 382 -21.97 -8.07 5.34
CA PRO A 382 -23.32 -7.52 5.46
C PRO A 382 -23.95 -7.18 4.11
N GLN A 383 -25.27 -7.35 4.01
CA GLN A 383 -26.04 -6.92 2.84
C GLN A 383 -26.16 -5.40 2.76
N GLU A 384 -26.17 -4.73 3.91
CA GLU A 384 -26.12 -3.27 3.96
C GLU A 384 -25.07 -2.87 5.00
N TYR A 385 -24.07 -2.12 4.58
CA TYR A 385 -23.16 -1.42 5.49
C TYR A 385 -23.08 0.04 5.08
N LEU A 386 -23.27 0.92 6.06
CA LEU A 386 -23.15 2.37 5.91
C LEU A 386 -22.31 2.91 7.05
N SER A 387 -21.30 3.71 6.74
CA SER A 387 -20.42 4.33 7.74
C SER A 387 -20.14 5.78 7.40
N PHE A 388 -20.17 6.63 8.42
CA PHE A 388 -19.77 8.04 8.37
C PHE A 388 -18.70 8.27 9.44
N ALA A 389 -17.53 8.75 9.04
CA ALA A 389 -16.39 8.93 9.93
C ALA A 389 -15.77 10.33 9.81
N ILE A 390 -15.30 10.87 10.93
CA ILE A 390 -14.61 12.16 11.02
C ILE A 390 -13.16 11.90 11.44
N PRO A 391 -12.22 11.67 10.50
CA PRO A 391 -10.81 11.52 10.83
C PRO A 391 -10.14 12.87 11.12
N VAL A 392 -9.28 12.87 12.14
CA VAL A 392 -8.27 13.89 12.40
C VAL A 392 -6.90 13.23 12.36
N MET A 393 -5.93 13.87 11.71
CA MET A 393 -4.55 13.39 11.66
C MET A 393 -3.56 14.54 11.85
N TRP A 394 -2.49 14.27 12.59
CA TRP A 394 -1.34 15.14 12.77
C TRP A 394 -0.07 14.36 12.42
N ARG A 395 0.59 14.80 11.35
CA ARG A 395 1.91 14.32 10.92
C ARG A 395 2.95 15.39 11.21
N GLU A 396 4.07 14.99 11.78
CA GLU A 396 5.19 15.91 11.98
C GLU A 396 6.53 15.19 11.87
N ARG A 397 7.55 15.94 11.44
CA ARG A 397 8.93 15.48 11.42
C ARG A 397 9.86 16.54 11.97
N THR A 398 10.94 16.07 12.58
CA THR A 398 12.08 16.85 13.02
C THR A 398 13.33 16.34 12.30
N GLU A 399 14.52 16.76 12.75
CA GLU A 399 15.76 16.30 12.16
C GLU A 399 15.89 14.76 12.17
N ASN A 400 15.52 14.05 13.24
CA ASN A 400 15.76 12.61 13.36
C ASN A 400 14.53 11.80 13.77
N TRP A 401 13.35 12.42 13.80
CA TRP A 401 12.09 11.76 14.12
C TRP A 401 11.02 12.12 13.11
N SER A 402 10.12 11.18 12.82
CA SER A 402 8.82 11.49 12.25
C SER A 402 7.74 10.67 12.95
N TRP A 403 6.55 11.25 13.08
CA TRP A 403 5.41 10.60 13.66
C TRP A 403 4.11 10.99 12.98
N GLU A 404 3.10 10.14 13.17
CA GLU A 404 1.71 10.40 12.83
C GLU A 404 0.85 10.02 14.03
N LEU A 405 -0.06 10.92 14.41
CA LEU A 405 -1.11 10.65 15.38
C LEU A 405 -2.44 10.88 14.69
N GLY A 406 -3.33 9.90 14.72
CA GLY A 406 -4.64 9.98 14.09
C GLY A 406 -5.73 9.34 14.94
N ALA A 407 -6.93 9.89 14.83
CA ALA A 407 -8.13 9.30 15.40
C ALA A 407 -9.32 9.55 14.48
N SER A 408 -10.27 8.63 14.47
CA SER A 408 -11.51 8.81 13.70
C SER A 408 -12.69 8.30 14.51
N GLY A 409 -13.62 9.20 14.82
CA GLY A 409 -14.93 8.83 15.36
C GLY A 409 -15.86 8.50 14.21
N SER A 410 -16.62 7.42 14.32
CA SER A 410 -17.55 6.97 13.29
C SER A 410 -18.91 6.58 13.84
N TRP A 411 -19.94 6.72 13.01
CA TRP A 411 -21.23 6.06 13.19
C TRP A 411 -21.42 5.08 12.03
N SER A 412 -21.94 3.89 12.33
CA SER A 412 -22.19 2.86 11.33
C SER A 412 -23.54 2.18 11.51
N HIS A 413 -24.08 1.69 10.40
CA HIS A 413 -25.24 0.80 10.32
C HIS A 413 -24.85 -0.46 9.56
N SER A 414 -25.33 -1.61 10.04
CA SER A 414 -25.12 -2.91 9.42
C SER A 414 -26.41 -3.71 9.42
N ARG A 415 -26.72 -4.39 8.31
CA ARG A 415 -27.80 -5.38 8.20
C ARG A 415 -27.32 -6.63 7.48
N THR A 416 -27.70 -7.79 8.01
CA THR A 416 -27.52 -9.11 7.41
C THR A 416 -28.87 -9.79 7.18
N LYS A 417 -28.97 -10.58 6.12
CA LYS A 417 -30.15 -11.41 5.83
C LYS A 417 -30.01 -12.79 6.47
N THR A 418 -31.13 -13.43 6.77
CA THR A 418 -31.13 -14.84 7.20
C THR A 418 -30.54 -15.72 6.10
N MET A 419 -29.64 -16.61 6.47
CA MET A 419 -28.94 -17.52 5.55
C MET A 419 -29.04 -18.97 6.06
N PRO A 420 -29.07 -19.97 5.15
CA PRO A 420 -28.86 -21.36 5.54
C PRO A 420 -27.54 -21.51 6.30
N ARG A 421 -27.53 -22.20 7.44
CA ARG A 421 -26.29 -22.45 8.17
C ARG A 421 -25.32 -23.29 7.34
N TYR A 422 -25.86 -24.21 6.54
CA TYR A 422 -25.12 -25.08 5.63
C TYR A 422 -25.53 -24.80 4.18
N PRO A 423 -24.94 -23.79 3.50
CA PRO A 423 -25.36 -23.41 2.14
C PRO A 423 -25.00 -24.47 1.09
N LEU A 424 -23.96 -25.27 1.32
CA LEU A 424 -23.46 -26.30 0.42
C LEU A 424 -23.82 -27.72 0.90
N MET A 425 -25.04 -28.17 0.62
CA MET A 425 -25.57 -29.45 1.12
C MET A 425 -24.78 -30.69 0.70
N ASN A 426 -24.05 -30.62 -0.42
CA ASN A 426 -23.17 -31.71 -0.88
C ASN A 426 -21.96 -31.96 0.04
N LEU A 427 -21.65 -31.03 0.95
CA LEU A 427 -20.61 -31.20 1.96
C LEU A 427 -21.12 -31.98 3.19
N ILE A 428 -22.43 -32.09 3.35
CA ILE A 428 -23.09 -32.67 4.52
C ILE A 428 -23.47 -34.13 4.23
N PRO A 429 -23.16 -35.09 5.15
CA PRO A 429 -23.63 -36.47 5.05
C PRO A 429 -25.15 -36.54 4.86
N THR A 430 -25.62 -37.46 4.03
CA THR A 430 -27.05 -37.58 3.67
C THR A 430 -27.97 -37.67 4.88
N ASP A 431 -27.52 -38.38 5.91
CA ASP A 431 -28.30 -38.63 7.13
C ASP A 431 -28.47 -37.36 7.99
N TRP A 432 -27.68 -36.31 7.75
CA TRP A 432 -27.76 -35.03 8.45
C TRP A 432 -28.38 -33.91 7.61
N GLN A 433 -28.63 -34.14 6.32
CA GLN A 433 -29.09 -33.08 5.40
C GLN A 433 -30.47 -32.53 5.76
N GLU A 434 -31.39 -33.37 6.25
CA GLU A 434 -32.73 -32.90 6.66
C GLU A 434 -32.65 -31.92 7.84
N GLU A 435 -31.79 -32.22 8.82
CA GLU A 435 -31.56 -31.34 9.96
C GLU A 435 -30.78 -30.08 9.54
N ALA A 436 -29.73 -30.24 8.74
CA ALA A 436 -28.95 -29.13 8.21
C ALA A 436 -29.80 -28.13 7.40
N ALA A 437 -30.79 -28.62 6.64
CA ALA A 437 -31.71 -27.79 5.87
C ALA A 437 -32.68 -26.97 6.73
N ARG A 438 -32.92 -27.37 7.99
CA ARG A 438 -33.76 -26.63 8.94
C ARG A 438 -32.98 -25.59 9.72
N GLN A 439 -31.66 -25.68 9.79
CA GLN A 439 -30.82 -24.74 10.54
C GLN A 439 -30.46 -23.51 9.70
N SER A 440 -30.75 -22.32 10.25
CA SER A 440 -30.36 -21.03 9.69
C SER A 440 -29.49 -20.23 10.65
N ASN A 441 -28.77 -19.26 10.10
CA ASN A 441 -28.23 -18.13 10.85
C ASN A 441 -29.19 -16.96 10.61
N ASP A 442 -29.78 -16.46 11.69
CA ASP A 442 -30.79 -15.41 11.62
C ASP A 442 -30.17 -14.08 11.21
N GLY A 443 -30.84 -13.38 10.30
CA GLY A 443 -30.46 -12.02 9.93
C GLY A 443 -30.65 -11.06 11.09
N GLY A 444 -29.86 -9.99 11.08
CA GLY A 444 -29.93 -8.95 12.11
C GLY A 444 -29.67 -7.58 11.53
N SER A 445 -29.94 -6.55 12.31
CA SER A 445 -29.46 -5.20 12.00
C SER A 445 -29.04 -4.49 13.26
N SER A 446 -27.99 -3.68 13.16
CA SER A 446 -27.48 -2.89 14.26
C SER A 446 -26.96 -1.54 13.77
N GLN A 447 -26.84 -0.61 14.70
CA GLN A 447 -26.17 0.67 14.47
C GLN A 447 -25.41 1.07 15.72
N GLY A 448 -24.41 1.93 15.57
CA GLY A 448 -23.66 2.42 16.71
C GLY A 448 -22.46 3.25 16.34
N PHE A 449 -21.91 3.90 17.36
CA PHE A 449 -20.66 4.62 17.27
C PHE A 449 -19.47 3.69 17.50
N GLY A 450 -18.38 3.99 16.82
CA GLY A 450 -17.08 3.34 16.98
C GLY A 450 -15.96 4.34 16.78
N TYR A 451 -14.73 3.92 17.04
CA TYR A 451 -13.57 4.77 16.77
C TYR A 451 -12.37 3.95 16.33
N THR A 452 -11.47 4.62 15.61
CA THR A 452 -10.12 4.14 15.35
C THR A 452 -9.11 5.13 15.91
N ALA A 453 -7.96 4.64 16.34
CA ALA A 453 -6.85 5.48 16.77
C ALA A 453 -5.53 4.87 16.33
N ARG A 454 -4.66 5.67 15.74
CA ARG A 454 -3.35 5.24 15.25
C ARG A 454 -2.25 6.16 15.74
N ALA A 455 -1.11 5.56 16.08
CA ALA A 455 0.12 6.28 16.36
C ALA A 455 1.29 5.58 15.68
N LEU A 456 2.05 6.33 14.88
CA LEU A 456 3.25 5.86 14.19
C LEU A 456 4.42 6.72 14.64
N LEU A 457 5.58 6.10 14.86
CA LEU A 457 6.80 6.78 15.25
C LEU A 457 8.00 6.11 14.58
N GLU A 458 8.84 6.89 13.92
CA GLU A 458 10.11 6.45 13.36
C GLU A 458 11.25 7.38 13.79
N ARG A 459 12.39 6.78 14.12
CA ARG A 459 13.63 7.50 14.45
C ARG A 459 14.76 7.04 13.53
N ARG A 460 15.49 8.02 13.00
CA ARG A 460 16.81 7.80 12.41
C ARG A 460 17.84 7.62 13.53
N VAL A 461 18.44 6.43 13.62
CA VAL A 461 19.48 6.08 14.61
C VAL A 461 20.85 6.50 14.08
N THR A 462 21.15 6.14 12.84
CA THR A 462 22.32 6.57 12.07
C THR A 462 21.90 6.85 10.63
N SER A 463 22.82 7.23 9.74
CA SER A 463 22.50 7.37 8.31
C SER A 463 21.91 6.08 7.72
N ASN A 464 22.33 4.91 8.20
CA ASN A 464 21.90 3.62 7.66
C ASN A 464 20.75 2.96 8.41
N TRP A 465 20.50 3.31 9.67
CA TRP A 465 19.57 2.58 10.53
C TRP A 465 18.39 3.45 10.97
N PHE A 466 17.19 2.96 10.70
CA PHE A 466 15.92 3.54 11.10
C PHE A 466 15.14 2.51 11.91
N VAL A 467 14.53 2.93 13.00
CA VAL A 467 13.66 2.09 13.83
C VAL A 467 12.31 2.75 13.97
N GLY A 468 11.25 1.96 13.91
CA GLY A 468 9.91 2.49 14.06
C GLY A 468 8.95 1.54 14.75
N THR A 469 7.83 2.11 15.16
CA THR A 469 6.72 1.41 15.79
C THR A 469 5.42 2.00 15.32
N ALA A 470 4.38 1.18 15.26
CA ALA A 470 3.02 1.65 15.09
C ALA A 470 2.07 0.88 16.00
N ILE A 471 1.00 1.55 16.39
CA ILE A 471 -0.18 0.97 17.01
C ILE A 471 -1.39 1.43 16.22
N ASP A 472 -2.26 0.48 15.86
CA ASP A 472 -3.55 0.74 15.24
C ASP A 472 -4.64 0.06 16.05
N ILE A 473 -5.48 0.89 16.68
CA ILE A 473 -6.58 0.47 17.54
C ILE A 473 -7.85 0.54 16.70
N GLN A 474 -8.45 -0.61 16.45
CA GLN A 474 -9.72 -0.77 15.76
C GLN A 474 -10.82 -1.08 16.78
N GLN A 475 -11.67 -0.10 17.05
CA GLN A 475 -12.84 -0.21 17.94
C GLN A 475 -14.11 0.21 17.18
N VAL A 476 -14.22 -0.30 15.95
CA VAL A 476 -15.38 -0.14 15.07
C VAL A 476 -16.08 -1.49 14.94
N LYS A 477 -17.40 -1.49 14.73
CA LYS A 477 -18.22 -2.72 14.65
C LYS A 477 -18.09 -3.46 13.31
N ASP A 478 -16.98 -3.30 12.60
CA ASP A 478 -16.67 -3.92 11.31
C ASP A 478 -15.73 -5.13 11.42
N TYR A 479 -15.39 -5.54 12.65
CA TYR A 479 -14.59 -6.72 12.97
C TYR A 479 -13.13 -6.67 12.47
N ALA A 480 -12.60 -5.48 12.18
CA ALA A 480 -11.19 -5.30 11.87
C ALA A 480 -10.30 -5.58 13.10
N PRO A 481 -9.18 -6.31 12.95
CA PRO A 481 -8.24 -6.55 14.04
C PRO A 481 -7.46 -5.28 14.41
N SER A 482 -7.02 -5.19 15.66
CA SER A 482 -6.03 -4.17 16.07
C SER A 482 -4.61 -4.69 15.85
N HIS A 483 -3.65 -3.77 15.62
CA HIS A 483 -2.27 -4.08 15.30
C HIS A 483 -1.29 -3.36 16.23
N PHE A 484 -0.18 -4.01 16.55
CA PHE A 484 0.98 -3.42 17.21
C PHE A 484 2.25 -3.96 16.56
N LEU A 485 3.05 -3.06 15.99
CA LEU A 485 4.22 -3.44 15.21
C LEU A 485 5.49 -2.70 15.61
N LEU A 486 6.60 -3.35 15.32
CA LEU A 486 7.97 -2.85 15.48
C LEU A 486 8.77 -3.20 14.23
N TYR A 487 9.53 -2.25 13.70
CA TYR A 487 10.40 -2.50 12.56
C TYR A 487 11.77 -1.85 12.69
N VAL A 488 12.71 -2.42 11.97
CA VAL A 488 14.02 -1.85 11.67
C VAL A 488 14.22 -1.83 10.17
N ARG A 489 14.66 -0.69 9.65
CA ARG A 489 15.01 -0.50 8.24
C ARG A 489 16.48 -0.13 8.12
N TYR A 490 17.18 -0.87 7.27
CA TYR A 490 18.54 -0.60 6.84
C TYR A 490 18.52 0.07 5.46
N SER A 491 19.24 1.18 5.33
CA SER A 491 19.56 1.88 4.07
C SER A 491 21.04 1.63 3.76
N ALA A 492 21.31 1.01 2.61
CA ALA A 492 22.68 0.64 2.25
C ALA A 492 23.55 1.86 1.96
N ALA A 493 23.02 2.84 1.23
CA ALA A 493 23.76 4.05 0.85
C ALA A 493 23.80 5.10 1.98
N GLY A 494 22.91 4.99 2.97
CA GLY A 494 22.72 5.95 4.05
C GLY A 494 21.88 7.15 3.63
N TRP A 495 21.07 7.68 4.55
CA TRP A 495 20.16 8.79 4.31
C TRP A 495 20.19 9.83 5.43
N GLN A 496 20.68 11.04 5.11
CA GLN A 496 20.67 12.22 5.99
C GLN A 496 19.68 13.30 5.57
N GLY A 497 18.89 13.08 4.51
CA GLY A 497 17.82 14.00 4.09
C GLY A 497 16.62 13.99 5.03
N ASP A 498 15.49 14.52 4.56
CA ASP A 498 14.28 14.59 5.39
C ASP A 498 13.74 13.18 5.73
N MET A 499 13.22 13.02 6.95
CA MET A 499 12.46 11.83 7.34
C MET A 499 11.19 11.70 6.49
N ASP A 500 10.72 10.47 6.29
CA ASP A 500 9.42 10.21 5.67
C ASP A 500 8.30 10.90 6.47
N LEU A 501 7.24 11.36 5.79
CA LEU A 501 6.12 12.05 6.43
C LEU A 501 4.80 11.65 5.75
N PRO A 502 4.08 10.64 6.27
CA PRO A 502 4.32 9.93 7.54
C PRO A 502 5.39 8.83 7.42
N PRO A 503 5.82 8.24 8.56
CA PRO A 503 6.53 6.96 8.57
C PRO A 503 5.80 5.89 7.73
N GLN A 504 6.57 4.99 7.12
CA GLN A 504 6.06 3.96 6.20
C GLN A 504 6.41 2.56 6.73
N PRO A 505 5.70 2.00 7.74
CA PRO A 505 5.90 0.60 8.12
C PRO A 505 5.58 -0.35 6.96
N LEU A 506 5.99 -1.61 7.07
CA LEU A 506 5.49 -2.63 6.15
C LEU A 506 4.00 -2.86 6.41
N ILE A 507 3.28 -3.27 5.36
CA ILE A 507 1.91 -3.77 5.48
C ILE A 507 2.00 -5.30 5.28
N PRO A 508 1.36 -6.12 6.15
CA PRO A 508 1.23 -7.55 5.92
C PRO A 508 0.75 -7.83 4.49
N TYR A 509 1.40 -8.75 3.77
CA TYR A 509 1.09 -8.99 2.36
C TYR A 509 -0.36 -9.46 2.13
N ALA A 510 -1.00 -10.00 3.18
CA ALA A 510 -2.40 -10.37 3.17
C ALA A 510 -3.38 -9.17 3.07
N ASP A 511 -2.94 -7.98 3.47
CA ASP A 511 -3.76 -6.77 3.63
C ASP A 511 -3.49 -5.70 2.55
N TRP A 512 -2.90 -6.11 1.42
CA TRP A 512 -2.49 -5.23 0.30
C TRP A 512 -3.62 -4.79 -0.62
#